data_AF-A0A920K2L4-F1
#
_entry.id   AF-A0A920K2L4-F1
#
_cell.length_a   1.000
_cell.length_b   1.000
_cell.length_c   1.000
_cell.angle_alpha   90.00
_cell.angle_beta   90.00
_cell.angle_gamma   90.00
#
_symmetry.space_group_name_H-M   'P 1'
#
loop_
_entity.id
_entity.type
_entity.pdbx_description
1 polymer ?
#
loop_
_entity_poly.entity_id
_entity_poly.type
_entity_poly.pdbx_seq_one_letter_code
_entity_poly.pdbx_strand_id
1 'polypeptide(L)'
;MKINKFNKLFAKSAYLFANYASVAYIIIIMKPEEFKKWRKSLGLSQKNAAEMLGLKIRIIQYYEKGKKGKKTINIPKYIQLACLALEVQNKINKI
;
A
#
# COMPACT_ATOMS: atom_id res chain seq x y z
N MET A 1 -23.56 39.86 12.69
CA MET A 1 -22.67 38.82 13.26
C MET A 1 -22.84 37.48 12.51
N LYS A 2 -22.28 37.35 11.29
CA LYS A 2 -22.40 36.13 10.43
C LYS A 2 -21.04 35.56 9.97
N ILE A 3 -19.94 35.98 10.60
CA ILE A 3 -18.57 35.60 10.19
C ILE A 3 -18.17 34.22 10.76
N ASN A 4 -18.78 33.79 11.88
CA ASN A 4 -18.34 32.61 12.62
C ASN A 4 -18.70 31.25 11.96
N LYS A 5 -19.80 31.18 11.20
CA LYS A 5 -20.23 29.92 10.57
C LYS A 5 -19.42 29.62 9.31
N PHE A 6 -19.07 30.65 8.55
CA PHE A 6 -18.22 30.54 7.36
C PHE A 6 -16.80 30.10 7.78
N ASN A 7 -16.17 30.81 8.72
CA ASN A 7 -14.83 30.45 9.20
C ASN A 7 -14.75 29.03 9.80
N LYS A 8 -15.81 28.56 10.47
CA LYS A 8 -15.89 27.18 10.96
C LYS A 8 -16.02 26.16 9.83
N LEU A 9 -16.68 26.49 8.73
CA LEU A 9 -16.79 25.66 7.53
C LEU A 9 -15.45 25.58 6.78
N PHE A 10 -14.72 26.69 6.66
CA PHE A 10 -13.38 26.72 6.08
C PHE A 10 -12.37 25.98 6.95
N ALA A 11 -12.43 26.11 8.27
CA ALA A 11 -11.59 25.33 9.18
C ALA A 11 -11.90 23.83 9.09
N LYS A 12 -13.18 23.45 8.96
CA LYS A 12 -13.57 22.05 8.80
C LYS A 12 -13.17 21.51 7.43
N SER A 13 -13.27 22.29 6.36
CA SER A 13 -12.81 21.87 5.03
C SER A 13 -11.29 21.79 4.96
N ALA A 14 -10.56 22.72 5.59
CA ALA A 14 -9.11 22.68 5.70
C ALA A 14 -8.63 21.47 6.53
N TYR A 15 -9.33 21.13 7.62
CA TYR A 15 -9.07 19.92 8.39
C TYR A 15 -9.38 18.65 7.58
N LEU A 16 -10.47 18.65 6.81
CA LEU A 16 -10.79 17.54 5.92
C LEU A 16 -9.74 17.40 4.80
N PHE A 17 -9.28 18.51 4.21
CA PHE A 17 -8.22 18.56 3.20
C PHE A 17 -6.87 18.16 3.76
N ALA A 18 -6.52 18.56 4.99
CA ALA A 18 -5.29 18.15 5.66
C ALA A 18 -5.30 16.65 5.97
N ASN A 19 -6.43 16.12 6.46
CA ASN A 19 -6.60 14.68 6.63
C ASN A 19 -6.59 13.97 5.28
N TYR A 20 -7.21 14.51 4.24
CA TYR A 20 -7.17 13.93 2.89
C TYR A 20 -5.78 13.99 2.27
N ALA A 21 -4.98 15.03 2.55
CA ALA A 21 -3.61 15.17 2.10
C ALA A 21 -2.68 14.19 2.84
N SER A 22 -2.85 14.02 4.15
CA SER A 22 -2.21 12.94 4.91
C SER A 22 -2.65 11.55 4.43
N VAL A 23 -3.92 11.41 4.03
CA VAL A 23 -4.50 10.20 3.45
C VAL A 23 -4.16 10.03 1.95
N ALA A 24 -3.69 11.06 1.26
CA ALA A 24 -3.24 11.02 -0.15
C ALA A 24 -1.72 10.80 -0.25
N TYR A 25 -0.97 11.17 0.79
CA TYR A 25 0.43 10.77 1.00
C TYR A 25 0.58 9.26 1.29
N ILE A 26 -0.54 8.52 1.45
CA ILE A 26 -0.66 7.09 1.86
C ILE A 26 -0.11 6.06 0.89
N ILE A 27 0.39 6.39 -0.31
CA ILE A 27 1.17 5.40 -1.06
C ILE A 27 2.61 5.49 -0.60
N ILE A 28 2.83 5.07 0.64
CA ILE A 28 4.14 4.71 1.17
C ILE A 28 4.75 3.76 0.15
N ILE A 29 5.80 4.20 -0.55
CA ILE A 29 6.53 3.37 -1.51
C ILE A 29 6.99 2.13 -0.75
N MET A 30 6.29 1.01 -0.93
CA MET A 30 6.64 -0.24 -0.27
C MET A 30 8.06 -0.63 -0.67
N LYS A 31 8.95 -0.68 0.31
CA LYS A 31 10.35 -1.06 0.11
C LYS A 31 10.45 -2.57 -0.13
N PRO A 32 11.51 -3.05 -0.80
CA PRO A 32 11.73 -4.48 -1.04
C PRO A 32 11.63 -5.35 0.23
N GLU A 33 12.20 -4.86 1.33
CA GLU A 33 12.16 -5.53 2.63
C GLU A 33 10.75 -5.60 3.22
N GLU A 34 9.96 -4.54 3.07
CA GLU A 34 8.58 -4.47 3.53
C GLU A 34 7.69 -5.44 2.74
N PHE A 35 7.88 -5.52 1.42
CA PHE A 35 7.18 -6.49 0.58
C PHE A 35 7.50 -7.93 0.98
N LYS A 36 8.78 -8.22 1.27
CA LYS A 36 9.18 -9.54 1.77
C LYS A 36 8.58 -9.84 3.15
N LYS A 37 8.55 -8.85 4.05
CA LYS A 37 7.92 -8.97 5.38
C LYS A 37 6.42 -9.22 5.28
N TRP A 38 5.71 -8.43 4.48
CA TRP A 38 4.28 -8.59 4.17
C TRP A 38 3.97 -10.01 3.69
N ARG A 39 4.72 -10.52 2.70
CA ARG A 39 4.48 -11.88 2.19
C ARG A 39 4.64 -12.94 3.28
N LYS A 40 5.68 -12.81 4.09
CA LYS A 40 5.96 -13.74 5.19
C LYS A 40 4.93 -13.65 6.31
N SER A 41 4.41 -12.47 6.64
CA SER A 41 3.38 -12.31 7.67
C SER A 41 2.05 -12.97 7.28
N LEU A 42 1.80 -13.13 5.99
CA LEU A 42 0.68 -13.91 5.44
C LEU A 42 0.98 -15.41 5.30
N GLY A 43 2.19 -15.87 5.64
CA GLY A 43 2.59 -17.28 5.49
C GLY A 43 2.71 -17.75 4.03
N LEU A 44 2.78 -16.81 3.07
CA LEU A 44 2.76 -17.14 1.65
C LEU A 44 4.15 -17.53 1.14
N SER A 45 4.22 -18.61 0.36
CA SER A 45 5.39 -18.90 -0.49
C SER A 45 5.51 -17.83 -1.60
N GLN A 46 6.68 -17.72 -2.24
CA GLN A 46 6.83 -16.83 -3.40
C GLN A 46 5.88 -17.22 -4.55
N LYS A 47 5.57 -18.52 -4.69
CA LYS A 47 4.63 -19.05 -5.68
C LYS A 47 3.19 -18.63 -5.35
N ASN A 48 2.74 -18.85 -4.12
CA ASN A 48 1.37 -18.54 -3.71
C ASN A 48 1.11 -17.03 -3.77
N ALA A 49 2.08 -16.21 -3.37
CA ALA A 49 1.98 -14.76 -3.50
C ALA A 49 1.88 -14.31 -4.96
N ALA A 50 2.60 -14.99 -5.87
CA ALA A 50 2.52 -14.72 -7.30
C ALA A 50 1.13 -15.08 -7.85
N GLU A 51 0.57 -16.23 -7.45
CA GLU A 51 -0.78 -16.65 -7.84
C GLU A 51 -1.84 -15.67 -7.34
N MET A 52 -1.81 -15.29 -6.07
CA MET A 52 -2.77 -14.34 -5.49
C MET A 52 -2.70 -12.94 -6.11
N LEU A 53 -1.51 -12.49 -6.51
CA LEU A 53 -1.31 -11.19 -7.16
C LEU A 53 -1.48 -11.23 -8.69
N GLY A 54 -1.68 -12.42 -9.29
CA GLY A 54 -1.73 -12.57 -10.74
C GLY A 54 -0.40 -12.25 -11.45
N LEU A 55 0.73 -12.54 -10.80
CA LEU A 55 2.08 -12.23 -11.29
C LEU A 55 2.88 -13.49 -11.60
N LYS A 56 3.94 -13.33 -12.38
CA LYS A 56 4.98 -14.38 -12.51
C LYS A 56 5.83 -14.40 -11.24
N ILE A 57 6.24 -15.59 -10.78
CA ILE A 57 7.09 -15.77 -9.57
C ILE A 57 8.35 -14.89 -9.59
N ARG A 58 8.99 -14.75 -10.76
CA ARG A 58 10.17 -13.89 -10.92
C ARG A 58 9.94 -12.42 -10.55
N ILE A 59 8.71 -11.92 -10.67
CA ILE A 59 8.35 -10.55 -10.32
C ILE A 59 8.35 -10.37 -8.80
N ILE A 60 7.83 -11.34 -8.06
CA ILE A 60 7.91 -11.38 -6.59
C ILE A 60 9.38 -11.30 -6.17
N GLN A 61 10.25 -12.08 -6.80
CA GLN A 61 11.69 -12.06 -6.52
C GLN A 61 12.34 -10.70 -6.83
N TYR A 62 11.95 -10.03 -7.92
CA TYR A 62 12.46 -8.70 -8.25
C TYR A 62 12.01 -7.65 -7.25
N TYR A 63 10.76 -7.70 -6.80
CA TYR A 63 10.25 -6.79 -5.78
C TYR A 63 10.93 -7.01 -4.44
N GLU A 64 11.14 -8.27 -4.01
CA GLU A 64 11.87 -8.56 -2.77
C GLU A 64 13.35 -8.18 -2.80
N LYS A 65 13.97 -8.24 -3.98
CA LYS A 65 15.37 -7.81 -4.18
C LYS A 65 15.51 -6.32 -4.45
N GLY A 66 14.42 -5.65 -4.84
CA GLY A 66 14.43 -4.29 -5.37
C GLY A 66 15.20 -4.12 -6.68
N LYS A 67 15.48 -5.22 -7.41
CA LYS A 67 16.35 -5.23 -8.59
C LYS A 67 15.92 -6.25 -9.64
N LYS A 68 16.11 -5.90 -10.91
CA LYS A 68 16.10 -6.80 -12.07
C LYS A 68 17.47 -6.71 -12.76
N GLY A 69 18.33 -7.66 -12.44
CA GLY A 69 19.74 -7.60 -12.82
C GLY A 69 20.40 -6.37 -12.18
N LYS A 70 20.97 -5.49 -13.00
CA LYS A 70 21.62 -4.24 -12.55
C LYS A 70 20.63 -3.09 -12.30
N LYS A 71 19.39 -3.18 -12.79
CA LYS A 71 18.39 -2.10 -12.70
C LYS A 71 17.63 -2.18 -11.38
N THR A 72 17.52 -1.07 -10.67
CA THR A 72 16.62 -0.93 -9.52
C THR A 72 15.16 -0.95 -9.98
N ILE A 73 14.32 -1.68 -9.24
CA ILE A 73 12.88 -1.76 -9.50
C ILE A 73 12.13 -1.35 -8.25
N ASN A 74 11.21 -0.42 -8.44
CA ASN A 74 10.23 -0.05 -7.45
C ASN A 74 8.95 -0.89 -7.65
N ILE A 75 8.25 -1.12 -6.55
CA ILE A 75 6.98 -1.83 -6.56
C ILE A 75 5.91 -0.85 -7.08
N PRO A 76 5.18 -1.14 -8.16
CA PRO A 76 4.16 -0.25 -8.68
C PRO A 76 3.03 -0.04 -7.67
N LYS A 77 2.44 1.16 -7.67
CA LYS A 77 1.37 1.56 -6.74
C LYS A 77 0.17 0.60 -6.75
N TYR A 78 -0.24 0.09 -7.93
CA TYR A 78 -1.34 -0.87 -8.02
C TYR A 78 -1.01 -2.21 -7.34
N ILE A 79 0.26 -2.65 -7.34
CA ILE A 79 0.69 -3.84 -6.60
C ILE A 79 0.65 -3.59 -5.10
N GLN A 80 1.08 -2.40 -4.65
CA GLN A 80 1.03 -2.04 -3.23
C GLN A 80 -0.42 -2.05 -2.71
N LEU A 81 -1.37 -1.52 -3.50
CA LEU A 81 -2.80 -1.59 -3.18
C LEU A 81 -3.31 -3.03 -3.13
N ALA A 82 -2.89 -3.88 -4.06
CA ALA A 82 -3.24 -5.30 -4.03
C ALA A 82 -2.71 -6.03 -2.78
N CYS A 83 -1.46 -5.75 -2.38
CA CYS A 83 -0.89 -6.27 -1.14
C CYS A 83 -1.70 -5.87 0.10
N LEU A 84 -2.10 -4.60 0.18
CA LEU A 84 -2.93 -4.09 1.26
C LEU A 84 -4.30 -4.78 1.28
N ALA A 85 -4.94 -4.92 0.12
CA ALA A 85 -6.23 -5.60 0.00
C ALA A 85 -6.15 -7.05 0.49
N LEU A 86 -5.10 -7.79 0.12
CA LEU A 86 -4.87 -9.16 0.59
C LEU A 86 -4.63 -9.25 2.09
N GLU A 87 -3.91 -8.28 2.67
CA GLU A 87 -3.70 -8.24 4.12
C GLU A 87 -5.01 -8.01 4.88
N VAL A 88 -5.84 -7.08 4.41
CA VAL A 88 -7.18 -6.83 4.98
C VAL A 88 -8.06 -8.07 4.86
N GLN A 89 -8.08 -8.70 3.68
CA GLN A 89 -8.85 -9.93 3.46
C GLN A 89 -8.41 -11.06 4.40
N ASN A 90 -7.09 -11.25 4.59
CA ASN A 90 -6.58 -12.25 5.50
C ASN A 90 -6.92 -11.96 6.97
N LYS A 91 -7.03 -10.69 7.37
CA LYS A 91 -7.49 -10.31 8.72
C LYS A 91 -8.98 -10.62 8.91
N ILE A 92 -9.81 -10.34 7.90
CA ILE A 92 -11.24 -10.65 7.93
C ILE A 92 -11.47 -12.16 8.04
N ASN A 93 -10.77 -12.97 7.24
CA ASN A 93 -10.97 -14.42 7.21
C ASN A 93 -10.42 -15.17 8.44
N LYS A 94 -9.59 -14.51 9.26
CA LYS A 94 -9.02 -15.08 10.49
C LYS A 94 -9.85 -14.77 11.74
N ILE A 95 -10.87 -13.92 11.62
CA ILE A 95 -11.91 -13.68 12.64
C ILE A 95 -13.05 -14.67 12.40
#